data_AF-A0A1J7J2H8-F1
#
_entry.id   AF-A0A1J7J2H8-F1
#
_cell.length_a   1.000
_cell.length_b   1.000
_cell.length_c   1.000
_cell.angle_alpha   90.00
_cell.angle_beta   90.00
_cell.angle_gamma   90.00
#
_symmetry.space_group_name_H-M   'P 1'
#
loop_
_entity.id
_entity.type
_entity.pdbx_description
1 polymer ?
#
loop_
_entity_poly.entity_id
_entity_poly.type
_entity_poly.pdbx_seq_one_letter_code
_entity_poly.pdbx_strand_id
1 'polypeptide(L)'
;MGNTSSRVTAQDKAILDLKNQRDKLHQYQKRITVLTDRETQIAKQMLAQGDKKRALLALRRKKYQESLLSKTDGQLEQLEKLTSSVEFALIQKDVLFGLQQGTKVLKEIHSEMGGIEHVEKLMGETADAIAYQKEVSDMLGDKISNQDEDEVEEELAALEAELGGGERTTVVPLPTVPDTELKGDRTQTGPEPEPARVPQEERQAMLA
;
A
#
# COMPACT_ATOMS: atom_id res chain seq x y z
N MET A 1 11.61 25.73 32.99
CA MET A 1 11.31 24.58 33.88
C MET A 1 9.92 24.07 33.52
N GLY A 2 9.81 22.94 32.84
CA GLY A 2 8.53 22.32 32.49
C GLY A 2 8.68 20.82 32.73
N ASN A 3 8.20 20.37 33.89
CA ASN A 3 8.25 18.99 34.30
C ASN A 3 7.33 18.18 33.39
N THR A 4 7.83 17.66 32.28
CA THR A 4 7.13 16.69 31.43
C THR A 4 7.14 15.36 32.16
N SER A 5 6.32 15.24 33.21
CA SER A 5 5.94 13.94 33.73
C SER A 5 5.35 13.17 32.55
N SER A 6 6.04 12.12 32.10
CA SER A 6 5.54 11.15 31.13
C SER A 6 4.17 10.68 31.59
N ARG A 7 3.09 11.25 31.05
CA ARG A 7 1.73 10.89 31.44
C ARG A 7 1.45 9.54 30.81
N VAL A 8 1.73 8.49 31.56
CA VAL A 8 1.21 7.14 31.29
C VAL A 8 -0.29 7.29 31.05
N THR A 9 -0.70 7.07 29.80
CA THR A 9 -2.10 7.19 29.41
C THR A 9 -2.88 5.97 29.89
N ALA A 10 -4.21 6.06 29.91
CA ALA A 10 -5.05 4.89 30.16
C ALA A 10 -4.80 3.76 29.14
N GLN A 11 -4.40 4.12 27.90
CA GLN A 11 -4.01 3.17 26.87
C GLN A 11 -2.72 2.44 27.24
N ASP A 12 -1.69 3.16 27.69
CA ASP A 12 -0.41 2.56 28.09
C ASP A 12 -0.59 1.58 29.25
N LYS A 13 -1.48 1.92 30.20
CA LYS A 13 -1.82 1.03 31.32
C LYS A 13 -2.53 -0.24 30.84
N ALA A 14 -3.47 -0.12 29.90
CA ALA A 14 -4.15 -1.29 29.33
C ALA A 14 -3.19 -2.21 28.55
N ILE A 15 -2.26 -1.63 27.78
CA ILE A 15 -1.23 -2.39 27.05
C ILE A 15 -0.29 -3.09 28.03
N LEU A 16 0.11 -2.42 29.10
CA LEU A 16 0.92 -3.01 30.17
C LEU A 16 0.19 -4.18 30.83
N ASP A 17 -1.11 -4.03 31.12
CA ASP A 17 -1.92 -5.09 31.73
C ASP A 17 -2.03 -6.32 30.82
N LEU A 18 -2.21 -6.13 29.50
CA LEU A 18 -2.19 -7.22 28.52
C LEU A 18 -0.83 -7.93 28.47
N LYS A 19 0.28 -7.16 28.46
CA LYS A 19 1.64 -7.72 28.47
C LYS A 19 1.92 -8.49 29.76
N ASN A 20 1.49 -7.97 30.91
CA ASN A 20 1.59 -8.65 32.20
C ASN A 20 0.78 -9.96 32.22
N GLN A 21 -0.40 -9.99 31.62
CA GLN A 21 -1.21 -11.20 31.50
C GLN A 21 -0.53 -12.25 30.63
N ARG A 22 0.02 -11.85 29.48
CA ARG A 22 0.81 -12.74 28.60
C ARG A 22 1.97 -13.36 29.36
N ASP A 23 2.75 -12.56 30.09
CA ASP A 23 3.91 -13.05 30.84
C ASP A 23 3.51 -14.02 31.95
N LYS A 24 2.38 -13.76 32.64
CA LYS A 24 1.80 -14.70 33.62
C LYS A 24 1.39 -16.02 32.97
N LEU A 25 0.79 -16.00 31.77
CA LEU A 25 0.43 -17.22 31.04
C LEU A 25 1.68 -18.00 30.62
N HIS A 26 2.74 -17.35 30.14
CA HIS A 26 4.01 -18.04 29.88
C HIS A 26 4.61 -18.69 31.13
N GLN A 27 4.56 -18.01 32.28
CA GLN A 27 5.00 -18.61 33.55
C GLN A 27 4.13 -19.80 33.97
N TYR A 28 2.83 -19.75 33.69
CA TYR A 28 1.92 -20.85 33.96
C TYR A 28 2.17 -22.04 33.02
N GLN A 29 2.37 -21.78 31.73
CA GLN A 29 2.75 -22.77 30.71
C GLN A 29 4.01 -23.52 31.13
N LYS A 30 5.09 -22.81 31.48
CA LYS A 30 6.34 -23.41 31.98
C LYS A 30 6.12 -24.30 33.21
N ARG A 31 5.30 -23.84 34.16
CA ARG A 31 4.97 -24.62 35.36
C ARG A 31 4.20 -25.90 35.03
N ILE A 32 3.23 -25.84 34.13
CA ILE A 32 2.48 -27.02 33.69
C ILE A 32 3.39 -27.99 32.95
N THR A 33 4.26 -27.52 32.04
CA THR A 33 5.19 -28.40 31.31
C THR A 33 6.04 -29.24 32.27
N VAL A 34 6.64 -28.60 33.29
CA VAL A 34 7.42 -29.30 34.32
C VAL A 34 6.56 -30.31 35.10
N LEU A 35 5.30 -29.98 35.37
CA LEU A 35 4.38 -30.89 36.07
C LEU A 35 4.04 -32.12 35.20
N THR A 36 3.74 -31.90 33.92
CA THR A 36 3.46 -32.94 32.92
C THR A 36 4.65 -33.89 32.75
N ASP A 37 5.88 -33.36 32.74
CA ASP A 37 7.11 -34.15 32.66
C ASP A 37 7.28 -35.04 33.91
N ARG A 38 7.03 -34.47 35.10
CA ARG A 38 7.05 -35.25 36.36
C ARG A 38 6.00 -36.34 36.36
N GLU A 39 4.77 -36.06 35.93
CA GLU A 39 3.73 -37.08 35.85
C GLU A 39 4.06 -38.19 34.84
N THR A 40 4.76 -37.84 33.76
CA THR A 40 5.28 -38.81 32.80
C THR A 40 6.34 -39.71 33.43
N GLN A 41 7.25 -39.15 34.24
CA GLN A 41 8.25 -39.93 34.98
C GLN A 41 7.59 -40.85 36.02
N ILE A 42 6.63 -40.35 36.79
CA ILE A 42 5.87 -41.14 37.78
C ILE A 42 5.12 -42.27 37.09
N ALA A 43 4.47 -42.00 35.95
CA ALA A 43 3.79 -43.04 35.18
C ALA A 43 4.76 -44.15 34.72
N LYS A 44 5.97 -43.79 34.24
CA LYS A 44 7.02 -44.75 33.86
C LYS A 44 7.49 -45.59 35.06
N GLN A 45 7.70 -44.97 36.22
CA GLN A 45 8.11 -45.66 37.44
C GLN A 45 7.04 -46.66 37.93
N MET A 46 5.77 -46.24 37.95
CA MET A 46 4.66 -47.12 38.36
C MET A 46 4.47 -48.29 37.39
N LEU A 47 4.69 -48.08 36.09
CA LEU A 47 4.68 -49.17 35.10
C LEU A 47 5.83 -50.17 35.32
N ALA A 48 7.03 -49.69 35.64
CA ALA A 48 8.17 -50.55 35.95
C ALA A 48 7.94 -51.40 37.22
N GLN A 49 7.18 -50.88 38.18
CA GLN A 49 6.77 -51.58 39.39
C GLN A 49 5.58 -52.54 39.19
N GLY A 50 5.02 -52.61 37.97
CA GLY A 50 3.85 -53.44 37.64
C GLY A 50 2.50 -52.87 38.11
N ASP A 51 2.48 -51.66 38.67
CA ASP A 51 1.33 -51.10 39.39
C ASP A 51 0.40 -50.32 38.45
N LYS A 52 -0.31 -51.08 37.60
CA LYS A 52 -1.06 -50.57 36.43
C LYS A 52 -2.16 -49.56 36.78
N LYS A 53 -2.82 -49.72 37.94
CA LYS A 53 -3.89 -48.81 38.39
C LYS A 53 -3.37 -47.40 38.70
N ARG A 54 -2.21 -47.30 39.33
CA ARG A 54 -1.56 -46.02 39.66
C ARG A 54 -0.99 -45.35 38.41
N ALA A 55 -0.40 -46.13 37.51
CA ALA A 55 0.04 -45.64 36.20
C ALA A 55 -1.11 -45.01 35.39
N LEU A 56 -2.28 -45.65 35.34
CA LEU A 56 -3.47 -45.10 34.67
C LEU A 56 -3.95 -43.78 35.29
N LEU A 57 -3.90 -43.65 36.62
CA LEU A 57 -4.26 -42.40 37.30
C LEU A 57 -3.30 -41.26 36.93
N ALA A 58 -1.99 -41.53 36.93
CA ALA A 58 -0.97 -40.56 36.52
C ALA A 58 -1.17 -40.12 35.06
N LEU A 59 -1.46 -41.05 34.15
CA LEU A 59 -1.74 -40.73 32.74
C LEU A 59 -3.02 -39.89 32.55
N ARG A 60 -4.06 -40.12 33.37
CA ARG A 60 -5.27 -39.28 33.34
C ARG A 60 -5.00 -37.85 33.79
N ARG A 61 -4.18 -37.66 34.83
CA ARG A 61 -3.75 -36.33 35.28
C ARG A 61 -2.91 -35.63 34.22
N LYS A 62 -2.00 -36.37 33.57
CA LYS A 62 -1.18 -35.86 32.46
C LYS A 62 -2.05 -35.33 31.34
N LYS A 63 -3.03 -36.13 30.90
CA LYS A 63 -3.97 -35.73 29.84
C LYS A 63 -4.80 -34.50 30.20
N TYR A 64 -5.18 -34.35 31.46
CA TYR A 64 -5.88 -33.16 31.94
C TYR A 64 -4.97 -31.91 31.89
N GLN A 65 -3.71 -32.05 32.30
CA GLN A 65 -2.71 -30.98 32.23
C GLN A 65 -2.38 -30.58 30.78
N GLU A 66 -2.28 -31.53 29.86
CA GLU A 66 -2.13 -31.27 28.43
C GLU A 66 -3.32 -30.50 27.85
N SER A 67 -4.55 -30.84 28.27
CA SER A 67 -5.74 -30.07 27.88
C SER A 67 -5.70 -28.64 28.41
N LEU A 68 -5.24 -28.43 29.66
CA LEU A 68 -5.05 -27.10 30.22
C LEU A 68 -3.95 -26.32 29.49
N LEU A 69 -2.87 -26.99 29.10
CA LEU A 69 -1.78 -26.38 28.32
C LEU A 69 -2.30 -25.93 26.96
N SER A 70 -3.02 -26.79 26.24
CA SER A 70 -3.64 -26.43 24.96
C SER A 70 -4.61 -25.25 25.07
N LYS A 71 -5.43 -25.18 26.13
CA LYS A 71 -6.29 -24.02 26.39
C LYS A 71 -5.49 -22.75 26.67
N THR A 72 -4.38 -22.88 27.42
CA THR A 72 -3.47 -21.76 27.73
C THR A 72 -2.80 -21.24 26.47
N ASP A 73 -2.34 -22.12 25.58
CA ASP A 73 -1.74 -21.74 24.30
C ASP A 73 -2.73 -20.98 23.43
N GLY A 74 -4.00 -21.44 23.36
CA GLY A 74 -5.06 -20.72 22.64
C GLY A 74 -5.36 -19.34 23.23
N GLN A 75 -5.35 -19.21 24.56
CA GLN A 75 -5.50 -17.89 25.23
C GLN A 75 -4.31 -16.97 24.95
N LEU A 76 -3.11 -17.53 24.86
CA LEU A 76 -1.89 -16.78 24.56
C LEU A 76 -1.91 -16.23 23.13
N GLU A 77 -2.30 -17.06 22.17
CA GLU A 77 -2.52 -16.64 20.78
C GLU A 77 -3.56 -15.51 20.68
N GLN A 78 -4.66 -15.63 21.43
CA GLN A 78 -5.69 -14.58 21.49
C GLN A 78 -5.13 -13.26 22.04
N LEU A 79 -4.31 -13.30 23.10
CA LEU A 79 -3.68 -12.10 23.67
C LEU A 79 -2.65 -11.47 22.72
N GLU A 80 -1.89 -12.28 21.99
CA GLU A 80 -0.95 -11.78 20.98
C GLU A 80 -1.68 -11.08 19.83
N LYS A 81 -2.76 -11.70 19.31
CA LYS A 81 -3.63 -11.08 18.30
C LYS A 81 -4.23 -9.76 18.80
N LEU A 82 -4.72 -9.73 20.04
CA LEU A 82 -5.30 -8.53 20.63
C LEU A 82 -4.25 -7.42 20.78
N THR A 83 -3.06 -7.77 21.26
CA THR A 83 -1.95 -6.80 21.44
C THR A 83 -1.54 -6.20 20.10
N SER A 84 -1.33 -7.04 19.07
CA SER A 84 -1.01 -6.58 17.71
C SER A 84 -2.13 -5.70 17.13
N SER A 85 -3.39 -6.07 17.33
CA SER A 85 -4.54 -5.25 16.88
C SER A 85 -4.57 -3.88 17.56
N VAL A 86 -4.26 -3.80 18.86
CA VAL A 86 -4.19 -2.54 19.60
C VAL A 86 -3.03 -1.68 19.09
N GLU A 87 -1.85 -2.26 18.90
CA GLU A 87 -0.68 -1.56 18.35
C GLU A 87 -0.97 -1.02 16.94
N PHE A 88 -1.65 -1.80 16.10
CA PHE A 88 -2.08 -1.35 14.79
C PHE A 88 -3.11 -0.22 14.86
N ALA A 89 -4.09 -0.30 15.77
CA ALA A 89 -5.07 0.76 15.98
C ALA A 89 -4.42 2.09 16.45
N LEU A 90 -3.34 2.03 17.23
CA LEU A 90 -2.56 3.21 17.59
C LEU A 90 -1.90 3.85 16.37
N ILE A 91 -1.29 3.04 15.50
CA ILE A 91 -0.71 3.55 14.24
C ILE A 91 -1.80 4.17 13.36
N GLN A 92 -2.95 3.52 13.23
CA GLN A 92 -4.09 4.05 12.45
C GLN A 92 -4.56 5.41 12.97
N LYS A 93 -4.63 5.59 14.29
CA LYS A 93 -4.96 6.88 14.91
C LYS A 93 -3.94 7.95 14.50
N ASP A 94 -2.66 7.65 14.54
CA ASP A 94 -1.60 8.60 14.19
C ASP A 94 -1.63 8.96 12.70
N VAL A 95 -1.85 7.98 11.82
CA VAL A 95 -2.05 8.21 10.38
C VAL A 95 -3.27 9.10 10.13
N LEU A 96 -4.40 8.84 10.81
CA LEU A 96 -5.60 9.66 10.69
C LEU A 96 -5.34 11.10 11.13
N PHE A 97 -4.60 11.30 12.22
CA PHE A 97 -4.24 12.63 12.69
C PHE A 97 -3.32 13.36 11.70
N GLY A 98 -2.37 12.65 11.09
CA GLY A 98 -1.54 13.17 9.99
C GLY A 98 -2.36 13.58 8.77
N LEU A 99 -3.32 12.75 8.34
CA LEU A 99 -4.24 13.07 7.23
C LEU A 99 -5.12 14.29 7.54
N GLN A 100 -5.60 14.41 8.78
CA GLN A 100 -6.38 15.58 9.21
C GLN A 100 -5.54 16.86 9.18
N GLN A 101 -4.29 16.82 9.63
CA GLN A 101 -3.37 17.96 9.53
C GLN A 101 -3.06 18.30 8.06
N GLY A 102 -2.72 17.31 7.24
CA GLY A 102 -2.46 17.50 5.81
C GLY A 102 -3.65 18.14 5.10
N THR A 103 -4.87 17.71 5.44
CA THR A 103 -6.10 18.31 4.88
C THR A 103 -6.32 19.73 5.36
N LYS A 104 -5.99 20.07 6.61
CA LYS A 104 -6.05 21.45 7.11
C LYS A 104 -5.07 22.35 6.37
N VAL A 105 -3.81 21.93 6.25
CA VAL A 105 -2.78 22.67 5.50
C VAL A 105 -3.19 22.85 4.05
N LEU A 106 -3.73 21.80 3.40
CA LEU A 106 -4.19 21.91 2.02
C LEU A 106 -5.36 22.90 1.88
N LYS A 107 -6.27 22.97 2.86
CA LYS A 107 -7.35 23.98 2.88
C LYS A 107 -6.81 25.39 3.08
N GLU A 108 -5.82 25.57 3.94
CA GLU A 108 -5.16 26.86 4.15
C GLU A 108 -4.48 27.32 2.86
N ILE A 109 -3.67 26.46 2.23
CA ILE A 109 -3.04 26.72 0.93
C ILE A 109 -4.09 27.06 -0.15
N HIS A 110 -5.20 26.33 -0.21
CA HIS A 110 -6.25 26.61 -1.18
C HIS A 110 -6.94 27.96 -0.91
N SER A 111 -7.08 28.34 0.36
CA SER A 111 -7.62 29.65 0.76
C SER A 111 -6.65 30.78 0.44
N GLU A 112 -5.35 30.58 0.64
CA GLU A 112 -4.29 31.56 0.31
C GLU A 112 -4.09 31.73 -1.20
N MET A 113 -4.25 30.67 -1.99
CA MET A 113 -4.29 30.75 -3.46
C MET A 113 -5.58 31.39 -4.00
N GLY A 114 -6.45 31.90 -3.12
CA GLY A 114 -7.65 32.66 -3.47
C GLY A 114 -8.90 31.82 -3.70
N GLY A 115 -8.86 30.51 -3.40
CA GLY A 115 -10.00 29.61 -3.43
C GLY A 115 -10.71 29.55 -4.79
N ILE A 116 -12.00 29.16 -4.75
CA ILE A 116 -12.87 29.15 -5.94
C ILE A 116 -13.07 30.57 -6.48
N GLU A 117 -13.14 31.58 -5.61
CA GLU A 117 -13.39 32.98 -6.00
C GLU A 117 -12.27 33.57 -6.87
N HIS A 118 -11.00 33.27 -6.59
CA HIS A 118 -9.90 33.71 -7.44
C HIS A 118 -9.86 32.96 -8.77
N VAL A 119 -10.20 31.67 -8.78
CA VAL A 119 -10.34 30.90 -10.04
C VAL A 119 -11.50 31.44 -10.88
N GLU A 120 -12.66 31.73 -10.29
CA GLU A 120 -13.81 32.33 -10.97
C GLU A 120 -13.47 33.73 -11.50
N LYS A 121 -12.77 34.56 -10.71
CA LYS A 121 -12.31 35.88 -11.14
C LYS A 121 -11.29 35.80 -12.28
N LEU A 122 -10.32 34.88 -12.21
CA LEU A 122 -9.34 34.68 -13.29
C LEU A 122 -10.00 34.21 -14.58
N MET A 123 -11.01 33.33 -14.50
CA MET A 123 -11.79 32.88 -15.65
C MET A 123 -12.62 34.02 -16.24
N GLY A 124 -13.23 34.87 -15.41
CA GLY A 124 -13.94 36.09 -15.85
C GLY A 124 -13.00 37.07 -16.56
N GLU A 125 -11.87 37.40 -15.95
CA GLU A 125 -10.86 38.31 -16.53
C GLU A 125 -10.28 37.75 -17.85
N THR A 126 -10.11 36.43 -17.97
CA THR A 126 -9.66 35.79 -19.20
C THR A 126 -10.73 35.84 -20.30
N ALA A 127 -12.00 35.62 -19.95
CA ALA A 127 -13.10 35.72 -20.90
C ALA A 127 -13.28 37.15 -21.42
N ASP A 128 -13.17 38.15 -20.53
CA ASP A 128 -13.23 39.57 -20.88
C ASP A 128 -12.02 40.00 -21.72
N ALA A 129 -10.82 39.49 -21.43
CA ALA A 129 -9.63 39.75 -22.23
C ALA A 129 -9.74 39.15 -23.65
N ILE A 130 -10.30 37.95 -23.79
CA ILE A 130 -10.57 37.33 -25.10
C ILE A 130 -11.63 38.12 -25.87
N ALA A 131 -12.68 38.58 -25.20
CA ALA A 131 -13.72 39.40 -25.81
C ALA A 131 -13.17 40.75 -26.27
N TYR A 132 -12.35 41.42 -25.45
CA TYR A 132 -11.67 42.66 -25.80
C TYR A 132 -10.68 42.47 -26.94
N GLN A 133 -9.87 41.40 -26.92
CA GLN A 133 -8.99 41.09 -28.04
C GLN A 133 -9.79 40.91 -29.34
N LYS A 134 -10.91 40.19 -29.27
CA LYS A 134 -11.79 39.99 -30.42
C LYS A 134 -12.40 41.29 -30.91
N GLU A 135 -12.87 42.16 -30.01
CA GLU A 135 -13.40 43.48 -30.34
C GLU A 135 -12.32 44.38 -30.97
N VAL A 136 -11.09 44.36 -30.45
CA VAL A 136 -9.95 45.08 -31.04
C VAL A 136 -9.61 44.51 -32.42
N SER A 137 -9.57 43.19 -32.56
CA SER A 137 -9.36 42.52 -33.86
C SER A 137 -10.46 42.85 -34.86
N ASP A 138 -11.72 42.89 -34.44
CA ASP A 138 -12.86 43.24 -35.29
C ASP A 138 -12.79 44.73 -35.69
N MET A 139 -12.44 45.63 -34.76
CA MET A 139 -12.22 47.06 -35.07
C MET A 139 -10.99 47.32 -35.95
N LEU A 140 -9.97 46.46 -35.86
CA LEU A 140 -8.78 46.54 -36.71
C LEU A 140 -9.06 45.96 -38.10
N GLY A 141 -9.76 44.82 -38.16
CA GLY A 141 -10.19 44.17 -39.41
C GLY A 141 -11.16 45.01 -40.22
N ASP A 142 -12.04 45.79 -39.57
CA ASP A 142 -12.98 46.69 -40.25
C ASP A 142 -12.29 47.96 -40.81
N LYS A 143 -10.98 48.14 -40.59
CA LYS A 143 -10.16 49.27 -41.08
C LYS A 143 -9.07 48.88 -42.08
N ILE A 144 -8.88 47.61 -42.35
CA ILE A 144 -7.91 47.14 -43.35
C ILE A 144 -8.61 47.13 -44.70
N SER A 145 -8.07 47.85 -45.68
CA SER A 145 -8.58 47.78 -47.05
C SER A 145 -8.14 46.46 -47.68
N ASN A 146 -8.88 45.91 -48.64
CA ASN A 146 -8.45 44.71 -49.39
C ASN A 146 -7.03 44.86 -49.98
N GLN A 147 -6.60 46.10 -50.30
CA GLN A 147 -5.22 46.38 -50.74
C GLN A 147 -4.18 46.22 -49.64
N ASP A 148 -4.52 46.53 -48.39
CA ASP A 148 -3.63 46.35 -47.25
C ASP A 148 -3.56 44.85 -46.87
N GLU A 149 -4.64 44.08 -47.04
CA GLU A 149 -4.61 42.61 -46.89
C GLU A 149 -3.69 41.96 -47.94
N ASP A 150 -3.78 42.38 -49.19
CA ASP A 150 -2.92 41.88 -50.28
C ASP A 150 -1.43 42.18 -49.99
N GLU A 151 -1.08 43.37 -49.48
CA GLU A 151 0.29 43.73 -49.09
C GLU A 151 0.81 42.91 -47.89
N VAL A 152 -0.05 42.65 -46.89
CA VAL A 152 0.31 41.81 -45.74
C VAL A 152 0.48 40.34 -46.14
N GLU A 153 -0.37 39.82 -47.03
CA GLU A 153 -0.22 38.46 -47.58
C GLU A 153 1.08 38.34 -48.41
N GLU A 154 1.46 39.37 -49.16
CA GLU A 154 2.72 39.40 -49.91
C GLU A 154 3.94 39.47 -48.97
N GLU A 155 3.91 40.28 -47.90
CA GLU A 155 4.95 40.30 -46.87
C GLU A 155 5.05 38.97 -46.09
N LEU A 156 3.91 38.34 -45.78
CA LEU A 156 3.88 37.02 -45.15
C LEU A 156 4.49 35.96 -46.08
N ALA A 157 4.13 35.95 -47.37
CA ALA A 157 4.70 35.04 -48.35
C ALA A 157 6.21 35.29 -48.55
N ALA A 158 6.66 36.54 -48.46
CA ALA A 158 8.08 36.88 -48.50
C ALA A 158 8.83 36.38 -47.25
N LEU A 159 8.25 36.52 -46.05
CA LEU A 159 8.81 35.98 -44.79
C LEU A 159 8.80 34.45 -44.77
N GLU A 160 7.75 33.81 -45.29
CA GLU A 160 7.68 32.36 -45.47
C GLU A 160 8.65 31.85 -46.52
N ALA A 161 8.98 32.64 -47.55
CA ALA A 161 10.03 32.32 -48.50
C ALA A 161 11.45 32.54 -47.91
N GLU A 162 11.62 33.53 -47.04
CA GLU A 162 12.86 33.83 -46.33
C GLU A 162 13.15 32.76 -45.26
N LEU A 163 12.12 32.30 -44.55
CA LEU A 163 12.16 31.16 -43.62
C LEU A 163 12.19 29.80 -44.36
N GLY A 164 11.44 29.68 -45.45
CA GLY A 164 11.33 28.48 -46.31
C GLY A 164 12.53 28.25 -47.23
N GLY A 165 13.43 29.23 -47.35
CA GLY A 165 14.79 29.05 -47.85
C GLY A 165 15.67 28.20 -46.92
N GLY A 166 15.21 27.95 -45.67
CA GLY A 166 15.94 27.23 -44.63
C GLY A 166 15.37 25.87 -44.22
N GLU A 167 14.16 25.47 -44.63
CA GLU A 167 13.56 24.20 -44.17
C GLU A 167 12.97 23.35 -45.31
N ARG A 168 13.79 23.08 -46.34
CA ARG A 168 13.71 21.77 -47.00
C ARG A 168 14.38 20.75 -46.09
N THR A 169 13.57 20.13 -45.24
CA THR A 169 13.74 18.75 -44.75
C THR A 169 15.20 18.32 -44.53
N THR A 170 15.86 18.86 -43.52
CA THR A 170 16.89 18.05 -42.86
C THR A 170 16.17 17.10 -41.93
N VAL A 171 15.93 15.88 -42.41
CA VAL A 171 15.77 14.72 -41.52
C VAL A 171 17.03 14.66 -40.68
N VAL A 172 16.99 15.26 -39.49
CA VAL A 172 18.01 15.06 -38.47
C VAL A 172 17.74 13.66 -37.93
N PRO A 173 18.61 12.66 -38.16
CA PRO A 173 18.43 11.39 -37.48
C PRO A 173 18.67 11.66 -36.00
N LEU A 174 17.62 11.50 -35.19
CA LEU A 174 17.72 11.56 -33.74
C LEU A 174 18.84 10.61 -33.29
N PRO A 175 19.76 11.05 -32.41
CA PRO A 175 20.82 10.18 -31.94
C PRO A 175 20.23 9.00 -31.17
N THR A 176 20.55 7.78 -31.61
CA THR A 176 20.14 6.54 -30.98
C THR A 176 20.65 6.50 -29.54
N VAL A 177 19.74 6.38 -28.58
CA VAL A 177 20.06 6.09 -27.18
C VAL A 177 20.84 4.77 -27.12
N PRO A 178 21.93 4.66 -26.34
CA PRO A 178 22.69 3.42 -26.27
C PRO A 178 21.87 2.33 -25.56
N ASP A 179 21.42 1.32 -26.30
CA ASP A 179 20.98 0.04 -25.75
C ASP A 179 22.20 -0.67 -25.14
N THR A 180 22.51 -0.31 -23.89
CA THR A 180 23.56 -0.99 -23.13
C THR A 180 22.90 -2.10 -22.34
N GLU A 181 22.85 -3.30 -22.92
CA GLU A 181 22.48 -4.50 -22.18
C GLU A 181 23.45 -4.72 -21.01
N LEU A 182 22.93 -4.60 -19.80
CA LEU A 182 23.64 -4.94 -18.57
C LEU A 182 23.90 -6.44 -18.54
N LYS A 183 25.15 -6.84 -18.75
CA LYS A 183 25.62 -8.22 -18.49
C LYS A 183 25.53 -8.53 -17.00
N GLY A 184 24.48 -9.28 -16.62
CA GLY A 184 24.41 -10.05 -15.38
C GLY A 184 24.71 -11.52 -15.65
N ASP A 185 25.83 -12.00 -15.12
CA ASP A 185 26.34 -13.36 -15.23
C ASP A 185 25.50 -14.37 -14.39
N ARG A 186 25.21 -15.54 -14.99
CA ARG A 186 24.91 -16.88 -14.37
C ARG A 186 23.62 -17.02 -13.53
N THR A 187 22.79 -18.08 -13.63
CA THR A 187 23.04 -19.52 -13.90
C THR A 187 21.69 -20.28 -14.02
N GLN A 188 21.66 -21.30 -14.90
CA GLN A 188 20.97 -22.61 -14.81
C GLN A 188 19.43 -22.72 -14.73
N THR A 189 18.84 -23.37 -15.76
CA THR A 189 18.04 -24.64 -15.73
C THR A 189 17.36 -24.81 -17.12
N GLY A 190 17.76 -25.76 -17.97
CA GLY A 190 17.16 -27.11 -18.10
C GLY A 190 16.17 -27.17 -19.29
N PRO A 191 16.23 -28.15 -20.22
CA PRO A 191 15.46 -28.11 -21.48
C PRO A 191 13.98 -28.51 -21.29
N GLU A 192 13.07 -27.72 -21.88
CA GLU A 192 11.63 -27.91 -21.87
C GLU A 192 11.20 -28.82 -23.06
N PRO A 193 10.44 -29.92 -22.85
CA PRO A 193 9.95 -30.77 -23.92
C PRO A 193 8.61 -30.27 -24.49
N GLU A 194 8.38 -30.55 -25.78
CA GLU A 194 7.19 -30.20 -26.56
C GLU A 194 5.84 -30.55 -25.90
N PRO A 195 4.77 -29.75 -26.09
CA PRO A 195 3.44 -30.11 -25.63
C PRO A 195 2.77 -31.13 -26.56
N ALA A 196 2.54 -32.33 -26.02
CA ALA A 196 1.71 -33.37 -26.62
C ALA A 196 0.21 -32.98 -26.61
N ARG A 197 -0.46 -33.23 -27.75
CA ARG A 197 -1.91 -33.05 -27.95
C ARG A 197 -2.71 -34.00 -27.06
N VAL A 198 -3.70 -33.48 -26.34
CA VAL A 198 -4.63 -34.29 -25.53
C VAL A 198 -5.86 -34.66 -26.39
N PRO A 199 -6.29 -35.93 -26.44
CA PRO A 199 -7.48 -36.37 -27.19
C PRO A 199 -8.80 -35.95 -26.52
N GLN A 200 -9.79 -35.52 -27.31
CA GLN A 200 -11.17 -35.31 -26.87
C GLN A 200 -11.95 -36.63 -26.93
N GLU A 201 -12.33 -37.16 -25.77
CA GLU A 201 -13.26 -38.29 -25.65
C GLU A 201 -14.73 -37.82 -25.70
N GLU A 202 -15.41 -38.30 -26.74
CA GLU A 202 -16.80 -38.74 -26.82
C GLU A 202 -17.73 -38.45 -25.62
N ARG A 203 -18.63 -37.47 -25.79
CA ARG A 203 -19.95 -37.48 -25.14
C ARG A 203 -21.01 -36.81 -26.00
N GLN A 204 -21.44 -37.46 -27.08
CA GLN A 204 -22.79 -37.29 -27.63
C GLN A 204 -23.31 -38.61 -28.20
N ALA A 205 -23.81 -39.46 -27.30
CA ALA A 205 -24.79 -40.48 -27.63
C ALA A 205 -25.81 -40.51 -26.51
N MET A 206 -26.92 -39.83 -26.72
CA MET A 206 -28.28 -40.12 -26.23
C MET A 206 -29.09 -38.82 -26.25
N LEU A 207 -29.96 -38.66 -27.24
CA LEU A 207 -31.41 -38.59 -27.03
C LEU A 207 -32.12 -38.15 -28.32
N ALA A 208 -33.07 -39.00 -28.73
CA ALA A 208 -34.21 -38.75 -29.62
C ALA A 208 -33.93 -38.55 -31.12
#